data_AF-A0A847XWU1-F1
#
_entry.id   AF-A0A847XWU1-F1
#
_cell.length_a   1.000
_cell.length_b   1.000
_cell.length_c   1.000
_cell.angle_alpha   90.00
_cell.angle_beta   90.00
_cell.angle_gamma   90.00
#
_symmetry.space_group_name_H-M   'P 1'
#
loop_
_entity.id
_entity.type
_entity.pdbx_description
1 polymer ?
#
loop_
_entity_poly.entity_id
_entity_poly.type
_entity_poly.pdbx_seq_one_letter_code
_entity_poly.pdbx_strand_id
1 'polypeptide(L)'
;MIDIPPQISFVFFFVWMIFFLSGKYQFNKIKAFTLNFVEDKIREVYAHNPKITVNEFYKMMYPLWRDSITGKYWFIPHKTELFPIKASPENIAKRLNLSPEWLGAYLEIKGYKLKRSRQQEQRIQEIIALTPKR
;
A
#
# COMPACT_ATOMS: atom_id res chain seq x y z
N MET A 1 30.63 -31.29 5.78
CA MET A 1 29.93 -30.60 4.69
C MET A 1 28.69 -31.40 4.38
N ILE A 2 27.51 -30.79 4.38
CA ILE A 2 26.29 -31.47 3.94
C ILE A 2 26.21 -31.25 2.44
N ASP A 3 26.48 -32.29 1.64
CA ASP A 3 26.28 -32.24 0.19
C ASP A 3 24.79 -32.35 -0.10
N ILE A 4 24.15 -31.21 -0.35
CA ILE A 4 22.76 -31.16 -0.79
C ILE A 4 22.76 -31.45 -2.30
N PRO A 5 22.11 -32.52 -2.78
CA PRO A 5 22.02 -32.82 -4.20
C PRO A 5 21.45 -31.62 -4.98
N PRO A 6 22.03 -31.25 -6.14
CA PRO A 6 21.60 -30.08 -6.91
C PRO A 6 20.10 -30.05 -7.23
N GLN A 7 19.48 -31.23 -7.38
CA GLN A 7 18.06 -31.39 -7.64
C GLN A 7 17.19 -30.89 -6.48
N ILE A 8 17.61 -31.12 -5.23
CA ILE A 8 16.88 -30.68 -4.03
C ILE A 8 16.94 -29.15 -3.93
N SER A 9 18.11 -28.56 -4.18
CA SER A 9 18.27 -27.11 -4.24
C SER A 9 17.37 -26.49 -5.31
N PHE A 10 17.31 -27.10 -6.50
CA PHE A 10 16.46 -26.62 -7.58
C PHE A 10 14.96 -26.65 -7.22
N VAL A 11 14.49 -27.75 -6.63
CA VAL A 11 13.10 -27.86 -6.16
C VAL A 11 12.79 -26.80 -5.11
N PHE A 12 13.71 -26.58 -4.16
CA PHE A 12 13.55 -25.55 -3.14
C PHE A 12 13.42 -24.15 -3.76
N PHE A 13 14.34 -23.77 -4.66
CA PHE A 13 14.29 -22.47 -5.32
C PHE A 13 13.05 -22.31 -6.20
N PHE A 14 12.62 -23.37 -6.86
CA PHE A 14 11.41 -23.36 -7.68
C PHE A 14 10.15 -23.11 -6.84
N VAL A 15 10.00 -23.82 -5.72
CA VAL A 15 8.89 -23.61 -4.77
C VAL A 15 8.95 -22.20 -4.19
N TRP A 16 10.11 -21.74 -3.76
CA TRP A 16 10.31 -20.38 -3.25
C TRP A 16 9.91 -19.32 -4.29
N MET A 17 10.30 -19.51 -5.56
CA MET A 17 9.95 -18.61 -6.65
C MET A 17 8.43 -18.54 -6.86
N ILE A 18 7.71 -19.66 -6.78
CA ILE A 18 6.23 -19.68 -6.89
C ILE A 18 5.60 -18.86 -5.75
N PHE A 19 6.07 -19.04 -4.51
CA PHE A 19 5.58 -18.25 -3.36
C PHE A 19 5.86 -16.76 -3.54
N PHE A 20 7.08 -16.42 -4.00
CA PHE A 20 7.49 -15.04 -4.25
C PHE A 20 6.60 -14.37 -5.30
N LEU A 21 6.42 -15.02 -6.46
CA LEU A 21 5.59 -14.49 -7.55
C LEU A 21 4.11 -14.36 -7.13
N SER A 22 3.57 -15.37 -6.45
CA SER A 22 2.19 -15.35 -5.95
C SER A 22 1.96 -14.24 -4.93
N GLY A 23 2.92 -14.04 -4.01
CA GLY A 23 2.88 -12.96 -3.04
C GLY A 23 2.97 -11.59 -3.71
N LYS A 24 3.87 -11.42 -4.68
CA LYS A 24 4.04 -10.17 -5.43
C LYS A 24 2.77 -9.83 -6.23
N TYR A 25 2.15 -10.82 -6.85
CA TYR A 25 0.87 -10.67 -7.53
C TYR A 25 -0.24 -10.22 -6.57
N GLN A 26 -0.40 -10.89 -5.42
CA GLN A 26 -1.35 -10.49 -4.39
C GLN A 26 -1.09 -9.05 -3.91
N PHE A 27 0.15 -8.70 -3.62
CA PHE A 27 0.50 -7.35 -3.16
C PHE A 27 0.21 -6.28 -4.22
N ASN A 28 0.49 -6.55 -5.49
CA ASN A 28 0.15 -5.63 -6.58
C ASN A 28 -1.36 -5.45 -6.72
N LYS A 29 -2.15 -6.53 -6.57
CA LYS A 29 -3.62 -6.46 -6.57
C LYS A 29 -4.14 -5.62 -5.40
N ILE A 30 -3.59 -5.82 -4.20
CA ILE A 30 -3.92 -5.02 -3.02
C ILE A 30 -3.58 -3.55 -3.26
N LYS A 31 -2.40 -3.26 -3.80
CA LYS A 31 -1.98 -1.89 -4.12
C LYS A 31 -2.97 -1.24 -5.10
N ALA A 32 -3.27 -1.89 -6.22
CA ALA A 32 -4.22 -1.38 -7.20
C ALA A 32 -5.61 -1.15 -6.58
N PHE A 33 -6.10 -2.10 -5.78
CA PHE A 33 -7.34 -1.94 -5.03
C PHE A 33 -7.31 -0.70 -4.12
N THR A 34 -6.27 -0.53 -3.31
CA THR A 34 -6.14 0.62 -2.40
C THR A 34 -6.14 1.95 -3.16
N LEU A 35 -5.42 2.03 -4.28
CA LEU A 35 -5.38 3.25 -5.11
C LEU A 35 -6.76 3.59 -5.66
N ASN A 36 -7.45 2.60 -6.24
CA ASN A 36 -8.80 2.80 -6.76
C ASN A 36 -9.79 3.16 -5.66
N PHE A 37 -9.72 2.48 -4.51
CA PHE A 37 -10.57 2.74 -3.35
C PHE A 37 -10.42 4.19 -2.85
N VAL A 38 -9.17 4.68 -2.78
CA VAL A 38 -8.88 6.06 -2.41
C VAL A 38 -9.46 7.05 -3.42
N GLU A 39 -9.29 6.78 -4.71
CA GLU A 39 -9.81 7.64 -5.78
C GLU A 39 -11.35 7.71 -5.80
N ASP A 40 -12.01 6.57 -5.65
CA ASP A 40 -13.47 6.51 -5.59
C ASP A 40 -13.98 7.30 -4.37
N LYS A 41 -13.34 7.11 -3.21
CA LYS A 41 -13.75 7.79 -1.98
C LYS A 41 -13.46 9.27 -1.97
N ILE A 42 -12.33 9.72 -2.51
CA ILE A 42 -12.08 11.16 -2.57
C ILE A 42 -13.03 11.84 -3.56
N ARG A 43 -13.39 11.20 -4.67
CA ARG A 43 -14.35 11.77 -5.64
C ARG A 43 -15.70 12.02 -4.99
N GLU A 44 -16.19 11.05 -4.22
CA GLU A 44 -17.42 11.15 -3.43
C GLU A 44 -17.31 12.29 -2.40
N VAL A 45 -16.28 12.27 -1.55
CA VAL A 45 -16.16 13.19 -0.42
C VAL A 45 -15.84 14.63 -0.87
N TYR A 46 -14.99 14.81 -1.87
CA TYR A 46 -14.53 16.12 -2.33
C TYR A 46 -15.64 16.90 -3.04
N ALA A 47 -16.57 16.20 -3.71
CA ALA A 47 -17.76 16.82 -4.31
C ALA A 47 -18.66 17.48 -3.25
N HIS A 48 -18.77 16.88 -2.07
CA HIS A 48 -19.60 17.40 -0.98
C HIS A 48 -18.85 18.34 -0.03
N ASN A 49 -17.56 18.09 0.21
CA ASN A 49 -16.73 18.87 1.12
C ASN A 49 -15.32 19.09 0.55
N PRO A 50 -15.13 20.11 -0.29
CA PRO A 50 -13.82 20.45 -0.85
C PRO A 50 -12.82 20.98 0.20
N LYS A 51 -13.28 21.29 1.41
CA LYS A 51 -12.47 21.82 2.51
C LYS A 51 -11.98 20.74 3.47
N ILE A 52 -12.23 19.46 3.19
CA ILE A 52 -11.79 18.35 4.04
C ILE A 52 -10.27 18.37 4.23
N THR A 53 -9.84 18.04 5.44
CA THR A 53 -8.41 17.89 5.74
C THR A 53 -7.91 16.49 5.40
N VAL A 54 -6.61 16.37 5.16
CA VAL A 54 -5.93 15.07 4.93
C VAL A 54 -6.21 14.09 6.09
N ASN A 55 -6.19 14.57 7.33
CA ASN A 55 -6.42 13.74 8.52
C ASN A 55 -7.87 13.27 8.64
N GLU A 56 -8.84 14.14 8.37
CA GLU A 56 -10.25 13.76 8.39
C GLU A 56 -10.56 12.73 7.30
N PHE A 57 -10.05 12.96 6.09
CA PHE A 57 -10.21 12.00 4.99
C PHE A 57 -9.57 10.65 5.34
N TYR A 58 -8.35 10.65 5.87
CA TYR A 58 -7.69 9.42 6.31
C TYR A 58 -8.49 8.68 7.38
N LYS A 59 -8.97 9.39 8.42
CA LYS A 59 -9.77 8.79 9.51
C LYS A 59 -11.08 8.19 9.04
N MET A 60 -11.70 8.77 8.01
CA MET A 60 -12.92 8.26 7.41
C MET A 60 -12.65 7.05 6.50
N MET A 61 -11.63 7.15 5.65
CA MET A 61 -11.31 6.15 4.63
C MET A 61 -10.69 4.89 5.22
N TYR A 62 -9.80 5.03 6.21
CA TYR A 62 -9.00 3.91 6.73
C TYR A 62 -9.82 2.75 7.31
N PRO A 63 -10.86 2.97 8.15
CA PRO A 63 -11.70 1.89 8.65
C PRO A 63 -12.43 1.15 7.51
N LEU A 64 -13.01 1.90 6.56
CA LEU A 64 -13.71 1.31 5.42
C LEU A 64 -12.77 0.50 4.53
N TRP A 65 -11.56 1.02 4.29
CA TRP A 65 -10.52 0.30 3.57
C TRP A 65 -10.13 -0.98 4.33
N ARG A 66 -9.88 -0.89 5.64
CA ARG A 66 -9.52 -2.03 6.49
C ARG A 66 -10.55 -3.16 6.40
N ASP A 67 -11.83 -2.83 6.53
CA ASP A 67 -12.91 -3.81 6.45
C ASP A 67 -12.99 -4.43 5.05
N SER A 68 -12.79 -3.61 4.01
CA SER A 68 -12.83 -4.07 2.63
C SER A 68 -11.72 -5.05 2.23
N ILE A 69 -10.61 -5.09 2.96
CA ILE A 69 -9.47 -6.00 2.68
C ILE A 69 -9.37 -7.17 3.67
N THR A 70 -10.08 -7.09 4.79
CA THR A 70 -10.01 -8.09 5.85
C THR A 70 -10.47 -9.46 5.32
N GLY A 71 -9.64 -10.49 5.52
CA GLY A 71 -9.93 -11.85 5.09
C GLY A 71 -9.80 -12.14 3.59
N LYS A 72 -9.54 -11.14 2.73
CA LYS A 72 -9.45 -11.34 1.27
C LYS A 72 -8.11 -11.84 0.78
N TYR A 73 -7.06 -11.66 1.57
CA TYR A 73 -5.67 -11.94 1.17
C TYR A 73 -5.01 -12.84 2.21
N TRP A 74 -4.14 -13.74 1.77
CA TRP A 74 -3.53 -14.74 2.64
C TRP A 74 -2.15 -14.31 3.12
N PHE A 75 -1.30 -13.86 2.19
CA PHE A 75 0.05 -13.42 2.49
C PHE A 75 0.52 -12.34 1.51
N ILE A 76 1.52 -11.56 1.96
CA ILE A 76 2.28 -10.62 1.13
C ILE A 76 3.78 -10.84 1.36
N PRO A 77 4.65 -10.47 0.41
CA PRO A 77 6.09 -10.51 0.64
C PRO A 77 6.49 -9.52 1.73
N HIS A 78 7.40 -9.93 2.61
CA HIS A 78 8.04 -9.04 3.57
C HIS A 78 8.77 -7.88 2.85
N LYS A 79 9.22 -6.85 3.61
CA LYS A 79 9.97 -5.71 3.08
C LYS A 79 11.18 -6.13 2.24
N THR A 80 11.89 -7.15 2.70
CA THR A 80 13.06 -7.73 2.05
C THR A 80 12.72 -8.68 0.90
N GLU A 81 11.45 -8.96 0.66
CA GLU A 81 10.97 -9.89 -0.39
C GLU A 81 11.40 -11.35 -0.21
N LEU A 82 12.16 -11.68 0.83
CA LEU A 82 12.73 -13.01 1.06
C LEU A 82 11.73 -14.04 1.61
N PHE A 83 10.72 -13.60 2.36
CA PHE A 83 9.76 -14.50 3.00
C PHE A 83 8.34 -13.90 3.02
N PRO A 84 7.30 -14.75 3.01
CA PRO A 84 5.92 -14.31 3.13
C PRO A 84 5.61 -13.89 4.58
N ILE A 85 4.72 -12.91 4.72
CA ILE A 85 4.10 -12.53 5.99
C ILE A 85 2.58 -12.57 5.85
N LYS A 86 1.87 -12.77 6.97
CA LYS A 86 0.40 -12.73 6.99
C LYS A 86 -0.13 -11.41 6.43
N ALA A 87 -1.08 -11.49 5.51
CA ALA A 87 -1.73 -10.33 4.92
C ALA A 87 -2.80 -9.71 5.85
N SER A 88 -2.39 -9.24 7.02
CA SER A 88 -3.27 -8.44 7.88
C SER A 88 -3.36 -7.00 7.38
N PRO A 89 -4.47 -6.28 7.65
CA PRO A 89 -4.59 -4.87 7.27
C PRO A 89 -3.43 -4.00 7.76
N GLU A 90 -2.91 -4.27 8.95
CA GLU A 90 -1.80 -3.53 9.55
C GLU A 90 -0.49 -3.78 8.79
N ASN A 91 -0.21 -5.04 8.44
CA ASN A 91 0.95 -5.41 7.64
C ASN A 91 0.88 -4.82 6.23
N ILE A 92 -0.30 -4.84 5.62
CA ILE A 92 -0.55 -4.25 4.30
C ILE A 92 -0.37 -2.73 4.36
N ALA A 93 -0.98 -2.04 5.33
CA ALA A 93 -0.86 -0.59 5.49
C ALA A 93 0.60 -0.18 5.69
N LYS A 94 1.33 -0.91 6.53
CA LYS A 94 2.78 -0.69 6.73
C LYS A 94 3.57 -0.92 5.45
N ARG A 95 3.24 -1.97 4.67
CA ARG A 95 3.95 -2.28 3.41
C ARG A 95 3.66 -1.26 2.31
N LEU A 96 2.44 -0.71 2.27
CA LEU A 96 2.04 0.37 1.37
C LEU A 96 2.51 1.76 1.84
N ASN A 97 2.98 1.86 3.08
CA ASN A 97 3.21 3.13 3.78
C ASN A 97 1.94 4.01 3.79
N LEU A 98 0.78 3.39 4.01
CA LEU A 98 -0.52 4.05 4.05
C LEU A 98 -0.61 4.93 5.31
N SER A 99 -0.20 6.18 5.17
CA SER A 99 -0.27 7.22 6.20
C SER A 99 -1.09 8.43 5.70
N PRO A 100 -1.50 9.35 6.58
CA PRO A 100 -2.10 10.60 6.16
C PRO A 100 -1.23 11.37 5.15
N GLU A 101 0.08 11.46 5.39
CA GLU A 101 1.00 12.17 4.50
C GLU A 101 1.14 11.47 3.14
N TRP A 102 1.26 10.15 3.13
CA TRP A 102 1.26 9.40 1.87
C TRP A 102 -0.05 9.61 1.09
N LEU A 103 -1.18 9.61 1.78
CA LEU A 103 -2.50 9.83 1.18
C LEU A 103 -2.61 11.25 0.61
N GLY A 104 -2.16 12.25 1.35
CA GLY A 104 -2.12 13.65 0.90
C GLY A 104 -1.24 13.83 -0.33
N ALA A 105 -0.06 13.20 -0.35
CA ALA A 105 0.84 13.22 -1.50
C ALA A 105 0.23 12.54 -2.73
N TYR A 106 -0.36 11.35 -2.55
CA TYR A 106 -1.02 10.64 -3.64
C TYR A 106 -2.17 11.46 -4.25
N LEU A 107 -3.01 12.04 -3.40
CA LEU A 107 -4.16 12.84 -3.82
C LEU A 107 -3.74 14.13 -4.54
N GLU A 108 -2.67 14.79 -4.08
CA GLU A 108 -2.15 15.98 -4.75
C GLU A 108 -1.62 15.67 -6.15
N ILE A 109 -0.90 14.56 -6.32
CA ILE A 109 -0.47 14.09 -7.65
C ILE A 109 -1.69 13.85 -8.57
N LYS A 110 -2.83 13.45 -8.00
CA LYS A 110 -4.10 13.24 -8.71
C LYS A 110 -4.94 14.50 -8.88
N GLY A 111 -4.45 15.67 -8.44
CA GLY A 111 -5.14 16.95 -8.59
C GLY A 111 -6.06 17.32 -7.42
N TYR A 112 -6.12 16.54 -6.35
CA TYR A 112 -6.92 16.82 -5.16
C TYR A 112 -6.06 17.47 -4.08
N LYS A 113 -6.19 18.79 -3.89
CA LYS A 113 -5.47 19.52 -2.85
C LYS A 113 -6.30 19.65 -1.57
N LEU A 114 -6.09 18.73 -0.65
CA LEU A 114 -6.75 18.73 0.67
C LEU A 114 -6.06 19.69 1.65
N LYS A 115 -6.82 20.22 2.62
CA LYS A 115 -6.29 21.06 3.69
C LYS A 115 -5.35 20.26 4.61
N ARG A 116 -4.31 20.92 5.12
CA ARG A 116 -3.31 20.28 5.97
C ARG A 116 -2.50 21.30 6.77
N SER A 117 -1.85 20.83 7.84
CA SER A 117 -0.94 21.68 8.64
C SER A 117 0.38 21.95 7.90
N ARG A 118 1.15 22.95 8.35
CA ARG A 118 2.47 23.26 7.77
C ARG A 118 3.43 22.07 7.83
N GLN A 119 3.42 21.31 8.93
CA GLN A 119 4.26 20.13 9.09
C GLN A 119 3.87 19.01 8.11
N GLN A 120 2.56 18.84 7.88
CA GLN A 120 2.07 17.86 6.89
C GLN A 120 2.42 18.28 5.48
N GLU A 121 2.32 19.58 5.15
CA GLU A 121 2.72 20.11 3.85
C GLU A 121 4.18 19.76 3.54
N GLN A 122 5.10 20.01 4.47
CA GLN A 122 6.53 19.68 4.30
C GLN A 122 6.73 18.19 3.99
N ARG A 123 6.15 17.30 4.80
CA ARG A 123 6.26 15.85 4.60
C ARG A 123 5.64 15.38 3.28
N ILE A 124 4.52 15.97 2.88
CA ILE A 124 3.87 15.65 1.61
C ILE A 124 4.74 16.07 0.43
N GLN A 125 5.31 17.26 0.46
CA GLN A 125 6.20 17.74 -0.60
C GLN A 125 7.49 16.88 -0.68
N GLU A 126 8.04 16.45 0.45
CA GLU A 126 9.15 15.49 0.48
C GLU A 126 8.77 14.16 -0.20
N ILE A 127 7.59 13.60 0.12
CA ILE A 127 7.10 12.36 -0.51
C ILE A 127 6.89 12.54 -2.02
N ILE A 128 6.32 13.67 -2.45
CA ILE A 128 6.13 13.99 -3.86
C ILE A 128 7.48 14.11 -4.58
N ALA A 129 8.45 14.79 -3.98
CA ALA A 129 9.80 14.96 -4.56
C ALA A 129 10.55 13.64 -4.72
N LEU A 130 10.36 12.69 -3.79
CA LEU A 130 10.94 11.34 -3.86
C LEU A 130 10.18 10.41 -4.81
N THR A 131 8.98 10.79 -5.23
CA THR A 131 8.18 9.99 -6.17
C THR A 131 8.67 10.29 -7.59
N PRO A 132 9.19 9.29 -8.33
CA PRO A 132 9.65 9.52 -9.70
C PRO A 132 8.47 10.00 -10.55
N LYS A 133 8.64 11.15 -11.22
CA LYS A 133 7.69 11.65 -12.21
C LYS A 133 7.63 10.62 -13.33
N ARG A 134 6.52 9.90 -13.42
CA ARG A 134 6.21 9.03 -14.56
C ARG A 134 5.73 9.85 -15.73
#